data_AF-A0A7S3V056-F1
#
_entry.id   AF-A0A7S3V056-F1
#
_cell.length_a   1.000
_cell.length_b   1.000
_cell.length_c   1.000
_cell.angle_alpha   90.00
_cell.angle_beta   90.00
_cell.angle_gamma   90.00
#
_symmetry.space_group_name_H-M   'P 1'
#
loop_
_entity.id
_entity.type
_entity.pdbx_description
1 polymer ?
#
loop_
_entity_poly.entity_id
_entity_poly.type
_entity_poly.pdbx_seq_one_letter_code
_entity_poly.pdbx_strand_id
1 'polypeptide(L)'
;MHAGKGLQSARFVCLNDMLSTEYKTIDYYIGVHATTMGATPCIIVNGPVRNECSLNCHTGALGSGSRANACIGRTVKLVLKVIGKAELGGTESTTLGTPMKYTFCVSENEHLLNEINNEYGDKMDWKPLQNRSSVTMVTVTSGPHQVTDFLERSADGVVDLLARSMVTSYNWYAPFINECILFLSPEHIRTLSAGGVRSKEDLANRLWRRCNILFVSAYAAIIRTQLPNLPILAFFIGNFLRLIGSLANLLGFGGLGKVLPKFNSPRSLYIVVTGGEAGKFSSFCPGFGVGKPGMPTYGLSKGVTKPVQDSLTASQVLNRFEELKVEKFAPIIDEIYLGNTKKKESFPISARSGISDMKGTIGLVDISKPMGSIFLDRMQERFEKQFPMLQVKRYCKETFSRPAKKSLVDKITSECDYVIQALAD
;
A
#
# COMPACT_ATOMS: atom_id res chain seq x y z
N MET A 1 15.23 -1.94 34.92
CA MET A 1 16.05 -3.09 35.38
C MET A 1 15.19 -4.32 35.72
N HIS A 2 14.42 -4.87 34.77
CA HIS A 2 13.81 -6.22 34.90
C HIS A 2 13.82 -7.01 33.57
N ALA A 3 14.65 -6.61 32.59
CA ALA A 3 14.67 -7.21 31.25
C ALA A 3 15.50 -8.50 31.14
N GLY A 4 16.22 -8.91 32.19
CA GLY A 4 17.29 -9.92 32.09
C GLY A 4 16.89 -11.39 32.21
N LYS A 5 15.66 -11.74 32.59
CA LYS A 5 15.27 -13.15 32.86
C LYS A 5 14.15 -13.72 31.99
N GLY A 6 13.59 -12.94 31.05
CA GLY A 6 12.48 -13.38 30.18
C GLY A 6 12.85 -13.65 28.71
N LEU A 7 14.12 -13.46 28.32
CA LEU A 7 14.56 -13.57 26.91
C LEU A 7 14.92 -15.00 26.47
N GLN A 8 14.94 -15.98 27.39
CA GLN A 8 15.39 -17.35 27.07
C GLN A 8 14.42 -18.16 26.18
N SER A 9 13.20 -17.67 25.95
CA SER A 9 12.21 -18.37 25.10
C SER A 9 11.56 -17.48 24.03
N ALA A 10 12.07 -16.27 23.79
CA ALA A 10 11.53 -15.40 22.75
C ALA A 10 11.92 -15.94 21.37
N ARG A 11 11.03 -16.70 20.73
CA ARG A 11 11.13 -17.01 19.31
C ARG A 11 10.81 -15.74 18.53
N PHE A 12 11.83 -15.14 17.92
CA PHE A 12 11.68 -13.93 17.13
C PHE A 12 11.07 -14.28 15.77
N VAL A 13 9.92 -13.68 15.43
CA VAL A 13 9.46 -13.64 14.04
C VAL A 13 10.47 -12.82 13.27
N CYS A 14 11.25 -13.50 12.44
CA CYS A 14 12.29 -12.87 11.65
C CYS A 14 11.64 -12.00 10.56
N LEU A 15 11.33 -10.74 10.89
CA LEU A 15 11.07 -9.68 9.92
C LEU A 15 12.26 -9.48 8.97
N ASN A 16 13.44 -10.05 9.29
CA ASN A 16 14.65 -9.88 8.53
C ASN A 16 14.54 -10.42 7.10
N ASP A 17 13.74 -11.44 6.79
CA ASP A 17 13.57 -11.92 5.40
C ASP A 17 12.67 -11.03 4.54
N MET A 18 11.84 -10.21 5.18
CA MET A 18 11.11 -9.12 4.53
C MET A 18 12.00 -7.87 4.38
N LEU A 19 13.05 -7.80 5.20
CA LEU A 19 14.01 -6.70 5.27
C LEU A 19 15.40 -7.07 4.68
N SER A 20 15.58 -8.30 4.18
CA SER A 20 16.89 -8.85 3.86
C SER A 20 17.35 -8.28 2.53
N THR A 21 18.52 -7.64 2.58
CA THR A 21 19.62 -7.43 1.61
C THR A 21 19.46 -7.65 0.11
N GLU A 22 18.45 -8.35 -0.41
CA GLU A 22 17.93 -8.01 -1.73
C GLU A 22 17.17 -6.69 -1.59
N TYR A 23 17.88 -5.58 -1.79
CA TYR A 23 17.45 -4.18 -1.84
C TYR A 23 15.98 -3.90 -2.27
N LYS A 24 15.32 -4.78 -3.02
CA LYS A 24 13.99 -4.64 -3.60
C LYS A 24 12.82 -4.44 -2.61
N THR A 25 12.79 -5.10 -1.44
CA THR A 25 11.60 -5.05 -0.56
C THR A 25 11.59 -3.82 0.36
N ILE A 26 12.73 -3.50 1.00
CA ILE A 26 12.88 -2.25 1.75
C ILE A 26 12.75 -1.04 0.83
N ASP A 27 13.43 -1.02 -0.32
CA ASP A 27 13.35 0.10 -1.27
C ASP A 27 11.91 0.35 -1.74
N TYR A 28 11.14 -0.72 -1.91
CA TYR A 28 9.73 -0.62 -2.23
C TYR A 28 8.94 0.05 -1.10
N TYR A 29 9.11 -0.35 0.16
CA TYR A 29 8.40 0.27 1.29
C TYR A 29 8.93 1.67 1.65
N ILE A 30 10.19 2.00 1.35
CA ILE A 30 10.70 3.39 1.38
C ILE A 30 9.97 4.23 0.33
N GLY A 31 9.86 3.73 -0.91
CA GLY A 31 9.11 4.39 -1.98
C GLY A 31 7.63 4.60 -1.62
N VAL A 32 7.04 3.67 -0.87
CA VAL A 32 5.69 3.82 -0.29
C VAL A 32 5.62 4.99 0.69
N HIS A 33 6.61 5.21 1.56
CA HIS A 33 6.62 6.34 2.48
C HIS A 33 6.83 7.69 1.78
N ALA A 34 7.49 7.70 0.62
CA ALA A 34 7.69 8.89 -0.19
C ALA A 34 6.41 9.41 -0.86
N THR A 35 5.31 8.65 -0.86
CA THR A 35 4.05 9.15 -1.40
C THR A 35 3.40 10.21 -0.50
N THR A 36 2.79 11.20 -1.16
CA THR A 36 1.95 12.20 -0.50
C THR A 36 0.65 11.61 0.05
N MET A 37 0.19 10.46 -0.44
CA MET A 37 -1.06 9.82 -0.02
C MET A 37 -1.06 9.24 1.40
N GLY A 38 0.06 9.29 2.13
CA GLY A 38 0.13 8.74 3.49
C GLY A 38 0.13 7.21 3.54
N ALA A 39 0.61 6.57 2.48
CA ALA A 39 0.64 5.12 2.40
C ALA A 39 1.56 4.49 3.46
N THR A 40 1.21 3.27 3.88
CA THR A 40 1.86 2.54 4.96
C THR A 40 1.57 1.05 4.85
N PRO A 41 2.53 0.15 5.14
CA PRO A 41 2.25 -1.27 5.14
C PRO A 41 1.40 -1.69 6.35
N CYS A 42 0.37 -2.48 6.08
CA CYS A 42 -0.33 -3.36 7.02
C CYS A 42 0.39 -4.71 7.08
N ILE A 43 0.65 -5.20 8.29
CA ILE A 43 1.31 -6.49 8.53
C ILE A 43 0.25 -7.49 8.97
N ILE A 44 0.00 -8.51 8.16
CA ILE A 44 -0.92 -9.60 8.45
C ILE A 44 -0.09 -10.83 8.79
N VAL A 45 -0.30 -11.42 9.95
CA VAL A 45 0.36 -12.66 10.36
C VAL A 45 -0.64 -13.80 10.31
N ASN A 46 -0.20 -14.96 9.83
CA ASN A 46 -0.96 -16.21 9.69
C ASN A 46 -0.19 -17.39 10.33
N GLY A 47 -0.92 -18.47 10.62
CA GLY A 47 -0.38 -19.74 11.12
C GLY A 47 -0.13 -19.81 12.63
N PRO A 48 0.41 -20.95 13.12
CA PRO A 48 0.62 -21.22 14.55
C PRO A 48 1.46 -20.17 15.29
N VAL A 49 2.38 -19.50 14.59
CA VAL A 49 3.23 -18.45 15.16
C VAL A 49 2.44 -17.29 15.77
N ARG A 50 1.20 -17.07 15.35
CA ARG A 50 0.30 -16.08 15.97
C ARG A 50 0.07 -16.37 17.45
N ASN A 51 -0.14 -17.65 17.79
CA ASN A 51 -0.35 -18.08 19.17
C ASN A 51 0.96 -18.02 19.96
N GLU A 52 2.06 -18.47 19.36
CA GLU A 52 3.40 -18.42 19.97
C GLU A 52 3.82 -16.99 20.34
N CYS A 53 3.49 -16.02 19.49
CA CYS A 53 3.79 -14.61 19.72
C CYS A 53 2.70 -13.86 20.51
N SER A 54 1.62 -14.55 20.94
CA SER A 54 0.47 -13.93 21.61
C SER A 54 -0.12 -12.76 20.81
N LEU A 55 -0.20 -12.91 19.49
CA LEU A 55 -0.86 -11.94 18.61
C LEU A 55 -2.37 -11.97 18.84
N ASN A 56 -2.97 -10.79 18.88
CA ASN A 56 -4.41 -10.64 19.01
C ASN A 56 -5.07 -10.70 17.63
N CYS A 57 -6.14 -11.48 17.53
CA CYS A 57 -7.07 -11.54 16.40
C CYS A 57 -8.54 -11.34 16.82
N HIS A 58 -8.81 -11.02 18.09
CA HIS A 58 -10.13 -10.94 18.69
C HIS A 58 -10.53 -9.48 18.95
N THR A 59 -11.21 -9.20 20.08
CA THR A 59 -11.64 -7.86 20.48
C THR A 59 -10.49 -6.86 20.38
N GLY A 60 -10.74 -5.74 19.69
CA GLY A 60 -9.73 -4.70 19.51
C GLY A 60 -8.56 -5.06 18.58
N ALA A 61 -8.67 -6.09 17.72
CA ALA A 61 -7.57 -6.58 16.87
C ALA A 61 -6.83 -5.52 16.02
N LEU A 62 -7.53 -4.45 15.61
CA LEU A 62 -6.97 -3.34 14.82
C LEU A 62 -6.62 -2.09 15.66
N GLY A 63 -6.81 -2.14 16.98
CA GLY A 63 -6.72 -0.99 17.86
C GLY A 63 -6.17 -1.35 19.24
N SER A 64 -6.96 -1.07 20.27
CA SER A 64 -6.57 -1.20 21.67
C SER A 64 -6.05 -2.62 21.99
N GLY A 65 -4.83 -2.72 22.51
CA GLY A 65 -4.52 -3.75 23.50
C GLY A 65 -3.94 -5.08 23.02
N SER A 66 -3.00 -5.08 22.07
CA SER A 66 -2.02 -6.17 22.01
C SER A 66 -0.60 -5.66 21.95
N ARG A 67 0.18 -5.97 23.00
CA ARG A 67 1.62 -5.66 23.06
C ARG A 67 2.35 -6.27 21.87
N ALA A 68 1.98 -7.49 21.46
CA ALA A 68 2.60 -8.18 20.34
C ALA A 68 2.32 -7.47 19.01
N ASN A 69 1.05 -7.20 18.70
CA ASN A 69 0.65 -6.49 17.47
C ASN A 69 1.31 -5.10 17.43
N ALA A 70 1.23 -4.35 18.53
CA ALA A 70 1.80 -3.02 18.63
C ALA A 70 3.32 -3.03 18.45
N CYS A 71 4.03 -3.97 19.09
CA CYS A 71 5.47 -4.11 19.00
C CYS A 71 5.93 -4.47 17.58
N ILE A 72 5.31 -5.47 16.94
CA ILE A 72 5.66 -5.86 15.56
C ILE A 72 5.39 -4.72 14.59
N GLY A 73 4.18 -4.15 14.64
CA GLY A 73 3.82 -3.02 13.78
C GLY A 73 4.76 -1.84 13.97
N ARG A 74 5.06 -1.48 15.22
CA ARG A 74 5.97 -0.38 15.56
C ARG A 74 7.41 -0.65 15.12
N THR A 75 7.89 -1.88 15.29
CA THR A 75 9.24 -2.28 14.88
C THR A 75 9.44 -2.05 13.39
N VAL A 76 8.48 -2.47 12.55
CA VAL A 76 8.55 -2.22 11.10
C VAL A 76 8.57 -0.72 10.79
N LYS A 77 7.75 0.09 11.48
CA LYS A 77 7.78 1.57 11.27
C LYS A 77 9.12 2.18 11.66
N LEU A 78 9.71 1.75 12.77
CA LEU A 78 11.03 2.22 13.20
C LEU A 78 12.11 1.80 12.22
N VAL A 79 12.08 0.58 11.70
CA VAL A 79 13.02 0.12 10.66
C VAL A 79 12.90 0.98 9.40
N LEU A 80 11.69 1.23 8.90
CA LEU A 80 11.50 2.07 7.71
C LEU A 80 12.01 3.50 7.94
N LYS A 81 11.80 4.04 9.15
CA LYS A 81 12.26 5.38 9.51
C LYS A 81 13.77 5.47 9.68
N VAL A 82 14.37 4.53 10.39
CA VAL A 82 15.79 4.55 10.80
C VAL A 82 16.70 3.99 9.71
N ILE A 83 16.40 2.80 9.21
CA ILE A 83 17.21 2.13 8.18
C ILE A 83 16.81 2.64 6.80
N GLY A 84 15.50 2.73 6.56
CA GLY A 84 14.98 3.23 5.29
C GLY A 84 15.03 4.75 5.13
N LYS A 85 15.51 5.46 6.16
CA LYS A 85 15.60 6.92 6.23
C LYS A 85 14.29 7.64 5.89
N ALA A 86 13.13 7.02 6.13
CA ALA A 86 11.82 7.61 5.87
C ALA A 86 11.51 8.77 6.83
N GLU A 87 12.21 9.89 6.64
CA GLU A 87 12.13 11.08 7.49
C GLU A 87 10.95 11.96 7.08
N LEU A 88 10.07 12.25 8.04
CA LEU A 88 8.89 13.09 7.82
C LEU A 88 9.32 14.50 7.41
N GLY A 89 8.79 14.99 6.29
CA GLY A 89 9.19 16.29 5.71
C GLY A 89 10.52 16.25 4.94
N GLY A 90 11.17 15.09 4.90
CA GLY A 90 12.27 14.77 4.00
C GLY A 90 11.82 13.75 2.96
N THR A 91 12.33 12.53 3.04
CA THR A 91 11.96 11.44 2.12
C THR A 91 10.55 10.90 2.34
N GLU A 92 9.97 11.09 3.52
CA GLU A 92 8.55 10.83 3.76
C GLU A 92 7.75 12.11 3.50
N SER A 93 7.01 12.11 2.38
CA SER A 93 6.31 13.30 1.87
C SER A 93 4.80 13.25 2.10
N THR A 94 4.36 12.48 3.10
CA THR A 94 2.95 12.33 3.46
C THR A 94 2.30 13.68 3.77
N THR A 95 1.14 13.98 3.17
CA THR A 95 0.46 15.28 3.35
C THR A 95 -0.29 15.37 4.67
N LEU A 96 -1.17 14.40 4.95
CA LEU A 96 -1.96 14.31 6.19
C LEU A 96 -1.54 13.10 7.05
N GLY A 97 -1.42 11.93 6.42
CA GLY A 97 -1.09 10.68 7.09
C GLY A 97 -2.29 10.01 7.77
N THR A 98 -2.01 8.96 8.54
CA THR A 98 -3.02 8.16 9.25
C THR A 98 -2.43 7.61 10.55
N PRO A 99 -3.24 7.31 11.58
CA PRO A 99 -2.75 6.61 12.78
C PRO A 99 -2.07 5.26 12.49
N MET A 100 -2.42 4.59 11.37
CA MET A 100 -1.77 3.35 10.93
C MET A 100 -0.28 3.54 10.59
N LYS A 101 0.19 4.78 10.39
CA LYS A 101 1.62 5.08 10.22
C LYS A 101 2.42 4.94 11.53
N TYR A 102 1.74 4.94 12.68
CA TYR A 102 2.37 4.72 13.97
C TYR A 102 2.64 3.23 14.24
N THR A 103 1.65 2.37 13.96
CA THR A 103 1.70 0.91 14.04
C THR A 103 0.54 0.32 13.25
N PHE A 104 0.74 -0.79 12.55
CA PHE A 104 -0.37 -1.52 11.91
C PHE A 104 -0.03 -2.99 11.66
N CYS A 105 -0.39 -3.83 12.63
CA CYS A 105 -0.19 -5.27 12.57
C CYS A 105 -1.42 -5.98 13.13
N VAL A 106 -1.86 -7.01 12.43
CA VAL A 106 -3.03 -7.80 12.77
C VAL A 106 -2.75 -9.26 12.47
N SER A 107 -3.51 -10.12 13.12
CA SER A 107 -3.46 -11.54 12.89
C SER A 107 -4.88 -12.04 12.57
N GLU A 108 -4.97 -13.02 11.69
CA GLU A 108 -6.26 -13.56 11.26
C GLU A 108 -6.83 -14.54 12.28
N ASN A 109 -8.12 -14.52 12.57
CA ASN A 109 -8.77 -15.46 13.47
C ASN A 109 -9.03 -16.80 12.77
N GLU A 110 -7.99 -17.61 12.61
CA GLU A 110 -8.07 -18.92 11.93
C GLU A 110 -8.87 -19.96 12.73
N HIS A 111 -9.01 -19.78 14.05
CA HIS A 111 -9.88 -20.62 14.87
C HIS A 111 -11.34 -20.49 14.44
N LEU A 112 -11.83 -19.25 14.27
CA LEU A 112 -13.18 -19.00 13.79
C LEU A 112 -13.41 -19.55 12.37
N LEU A 113 -12.41 -19.46 11.49
CA LEU A 113 -12.53 -20.07 10.15
C LEU A 113 -12.77 -21.59 10.25
N ASN A 114 -12.02 -22.26 11.13
CA ASN A 114 -12.17 -23.69 11.36
C ASN A 114 -13.52 -24.02 12.02
N GLU A 115 -13.98 -23.24 13.00
CA GLU A 115 -15.31 -23.37 13.62
C GLU A 115 -16.42 -23.33 12.58
N ILE A 116 -16.41 -22.33 11.69
CA ILE A 116 -17.40 -22.19 10.62
C ILE A 116 -17.32 -23.35 9.62
N ASN A 117 -16.11 -23.75 9.20
CA ASN A 117 -15.97 -24.90 8.30
C ASN A 117 -16.50 -26.18 8.94
N ASN A 118 -16.28 -26.38 10.25
CA ASN A 118 -16.82 -27.55 10.97
C ASN A 118 -18.34 -27.50 11.09
N GLU A 119 -18.93 -26.32 11.31
CA GLU A 119 -20.39 -26.14 11.41
C GLU A 119 -21.12 -26.49 10.12
N TYR A 120 -20.57 -26.09 8.97
CA TYR A 120 -21.23 -26.26 7.66
C TYR A 120 -20.66 -27.43 6.83
N GLY A 121 -19.59 -28.09 7.30
CA GLY A 121 -18.90 -29.17 6.61
C GLY A 121 -18.36 -28.77 5.23
N ASP A 122 -18.39 -29.71 4.28
CA ASP A 122 -17.87 -29.54 2.90
C ASP A 122 -18.57 -28.44 2.07
N LYS A 123 -19.60 -27.79 2.62
CA LYS A 123 -20.29 -26.65 1.98
C LYS A 123 -19.46 -25.36 2.05
N MET A 124 -18.47 -25.28 2.94
CA MET A 124 -17.62 -24.12 3.16
C MET A 124 -16.14 -24.45 2.94
N ASP A 125 -15.39 -23.45 2.50
CA ASP A 125 -13.95 -23.49 2.29
C ASP A 125 -13.31 -22.16 2.74
N TRP A 126 -13.58 -21.77 3.99
CA TRP A 126 -12.96 -20.59 4.59
C TRP A 126 -11.52 -20.91 4.98
N LYS A 127 -10.57 -20.50 4.14
CA LYS A 127 -9.14 -20.69 4.37
C LYS A 127 -8.48 -19.42 4.94
N PRO A 128 -7.48 -19.56 5.83
CA PRO A 128 -6.64 -18.44 6.20
C PRO A 128 -5.96 -17.85 4.96
N LEU A 129 -5.57 -16.57 5.02
CA LEU A 129 -4.86 -15.91 3.93
C LEU A 129 -3.60 -16.69 3.54
N GLN A 130 -2.95 -17.35 4.50
CA GLN A 130 -1.86 -18.28 4.28
C GLN A 130 -2.01 -19.50 5.20
N ASN A 131 -1.79 -20.70 4.66
CA ASN A 131 -1.95 -21.95 5.40
C ASN A 131 -0.67 -22.41 6.13
N ARG A 132 0.14 -21.45 6.59
CA ARG A 132 1.42 -21.67 7.29
C ARG A 132 1.80 -20.44 8.10
N SER A 133 2.72 -20.60 9.06
CA SER A 133 3.37 -19.48 9.74
C SER A 133 4.01 -18.53 8.72
N SER A 134 3.44 -17.35 8.58
CA SER A 134 3.84 -16.40 7.55
C SER A 134 3.44 -14.97 7.89
N VAL A 135 4.11 -14.03 7.24
CA VAL A 135 3.81 -12.61 7.29
C VAL A 135 3.49 -12.13 5.88
N THR A 136 2.38 -11.43 5.73
CA THR A 136 1.99 -10.73 4.51
C THR A 136 1.97 -9.23 4.77
N MET A 137 2.72 -8.47 3.98
CA MET A 137 2.72 -7.01 4.04
C MET A 137 1.97 -6.44 2.83
N VAL A 138 0.89 -5.69 3.09
CA VAL A 138 0.07 -5.05 2.06
C VAL A 138 0.06 -3.54 2.29
N THR A 139 0.37 -2.76 1.27
CA THR A 139 0.40 -1.30 1.39
C THR A 139 -0.99 -0.70 1.29
N VAL A 140 -1.40 0.01 2.34
CA VAL A 140 -2.68 0.75 2.41
C VAL A 140 -2.46 2.25 2.45
N THR A 141 -3.43 3.02 1.98
CA THR A 141 -3.36 4.50 1.92
C THR A 141 -4.27 5.18 2.94
N SER A 142 -5.35 4.51 3.35
CA SER A 142 -6.29 5.03 4.35
C SER A 142 -7.03 3.91 5.09
N GLY A 143 -7.84 4.30 6.07
CA GLY A 143 -8.63 3.40 6.90
C GLY A 143 -8.00 3.11 8.27
N PRO A 144 -8.46 2.05 8.97
CA PRO A 144 -9.61 1.22 8.61
C PRO A 144 -10.91 2.04 8.61
N HIS A 145 -11.63 2.06 7.49
CA HIS A 145 -12.96 2.67 7.41
C HIS A 145 -13.98 1.65 7.90
N GLN A 146 -14.60 1.92 9.04
CA GLN A 146 -15.55 1.01 9.67
C GLN A 146 -16.87 0.97 8.89
N VAL A 147 -17.34 -0.24 8.59
CA VAL A 147 -18.66 -0.51 8.06
C VAL A 147 -19.56 -0.92 9.21
N THR A 148 -20.52 -0.06 9.52
CA THR A 148 -21.45 -0.25 10.62
C THR A 148 -22.73 -0.90 10.12
N ASP A 149 -23.04 -2.07 10.67
CA ASP A 149 -24.25 -2.82 10.37
C ASP A 149 -25.06 -3.07 11.65
N PHE A 150 -26.33 -2.68 11.60
CA PHE A 150 -27.32 -2.93 12.67
C PHE A 150 -28.52 -3.74 12.18
N LEU A 151 -28.61 -4.02 10.88
CA LEU A 151 -29.87 -4.41 10.23
C LEU A 151 -29.74 -5.64 9.36
N GLU A 152 -28.61 -5.84 8.69
CA GLU A 152 -28.52 -6.88 7.65
C GLU A 152 -28.55 -8.27 8.26
N ARG A 153 -29.37 -9.15 7.68
CA ARG A 153 -29.56 -10.53 8.14
C ARG A 153 -29.34 -11.57 7.04
N SER A 154 -29.08 -11.13 5.81
CA SER A 154 -28.82 -11.98 4.66
C SER A 154 -27.40 -11.77 4.13
N ALA A 155 -26.83 -12.79 3.48
CA ALA A 155 -25.53 -12.65 2.84
C ALA A 155 -25.52 -11.56 1.77
N ASP A 156 -26.56 -11.47 0.95
CA ASP A 156 -26.65 -10.46 -0.12
C ASP A 156 -26.76 -9.04 0.45
N GLY A 157 -27.47 -8.86 1.57
CA GLY A 157 -27.54 -7.60 2.28
C GLY A 157 -26.19 -7.14 2.82
N VAL A 158 -25.45 -8.05 3.48
CA VAL A 158 -24.08 -7.78 3.94
C VAL A 158 -23.15 -7.47 2.77
N VAL A 159 -23.23 -8.21 1.66
CA VAL A 159 -22.44 -7.92 0.44
C VAL A 159 -22.76 -6.54 -0.11
N ASP A 160 -24.04 -6.15 -0.19
CA ASP A 160 -24.42 -4.81 -0.66
C ASP A 160 -23.88 -3.71 0.26
N LEU A 161 -24.05 -3.86 1.57
CA LEU A 161 -23.59 -2.90 2.56
C LEU A 161 -22.08 -2.69 2.49
N LEU A 162 -21.30 -3.79 2.49
CA LEU A 162 -19.85 -3.74 2.34
C LEU A 162 -19.46 -3.08 1.01
N ALA A 163 -20.09 -3.48 -0.10
CA ALA A 163 -19.79 -2.95 -1.43
C ALA A 163 -20.06 -1.44 -1.55
N ARG A 164 -21.12 -0.93 -0.90
CA ARG A 164 -21.45 0.50 -0.86
C ARG A 164 -20.43 1.33 -0.10
N SER A 165 -19.87 0.79 0.97
CA SER A 165 -18.75 1.44 1.66
C SER A 165 -17.50 1.42 0.77
N MET A 166 -17.15 0.25 0.23
CA MET A 166 -15.96 0.03 -0.58
C MET A 166 -15.93 0.86 -1.88
N VAL A 167 -17.06 1.07 -2.56
CA VAL A 167 -17.09 1.77 -3.86
C VAL A 167 -16.67 3.25 -3.77
N THR A 168 -16.69 3.83 -2.57
CA THR A 168 -16.27 5.21 -2.31
C THR A 168 -14.76 5.40 -2.17
N SER A 169 -13.98 4.31 -2.18
CA SER A 169 -12.52 4.31 -2.04
C SER A 169 -11.84 5.36 -2.92
N TYR A 170 -10.89 6.11 -2.35
CA TYR A 170 -10.27 7.30 -2.94
C TYR A 170 -11.25 8.43 -3.21
N ASN A 171 -11.97 8.31 -4.32
CA ASN A 171 -13.07 9.18 -4.68
C ASN A 171 -14.12 8.34 -5.44
N TRP A 172 -15.32 8.88 -5.55
CA TRP A 172 -16.47 8.17 -6.10
C TRP A 172 -16.33 7.76 -7.57
N TYR A 173 -15.37 8.33 -8.33
CA TYR A 173 -15.11 8.03 -9.73
C TYR A 173 -13.73 7.42 -10.02
N ALA A 174 -12.92 7.10 -9.01
CA ALA A 174 -11.60 6.49 -9.20
C ALA A 174 -11.75 5.00 -9.60
N PRO A 175 -11.33 4.59 -10.81
CA PRO A 175 -11.43 3.21 -11.28
C PRO A 175 -10.13 2.42 -11.03
N PHE A 176 -10.18 1.11 -11.28
CA PHE A 176 -9.01 0.22 -11.33
C PHE A 176 -8.14 0.17 -10.06
N ILE A 177 -8.73 0.32 -8.88
CA ILE A 177 -7.98 0.16 -7.63
C ILE A 177 -7.42 -1.26 -7.56
N ASN A 178 -6.14 -1.39 -7.24
CA ASN A 178 -5.46 -2.69 -7.18
C ASN A 178 -5.71 -3.36 -5.83
N GLU A 179 -4.69 -3.61 -5.02
CA GLU A 179 -4.89 -4.33 -3.75
C GLU A 179 -5.64 -3.48 -2.73
N CYS A 180 -6.45 -4.11 -1.88
CA CYS A 180 -7.19 -3.54 -0.76
C CYS A 180 -7.32 -4.60 0.34
N ILE A 181 -7.58 -4.19 1.57
CA ILE A 181 -7.82 -5.11 2.69
C ILE A 181 -9.25 -4.94 3.20
N LEU A 182 -9.99 -6.04 3.29
CA LEU A 182 -11.25 -6.13 4.00
C LEU A 182 -11.03 -6.92 5.28
N PHE A 183 -11.15 -6.25 6.43
CA PHE A 183 -11.22 -6.88 7.74
C PHE A 183 -12.68 -7.26 7.99
N LEU A 184 -12.93 -8.57 8.00
CA LEU A 184 -14.27 -9.12 8.14
C LEU A 184 -14.52 -9.50 9.60
N SER A 185 -15.56 -8.93 10.21
CA SER A 185 -15.91 -9.25 11.60
C SER A 185 -16.52 -10.64 11.73
N PRO A 186 -16.41 -11.29 12.91
CA PRO A 186 -17.03 -12.59 13.19
C PRO A 186 -18.53 -12.68 12.84
N GLU A 187 -19.31 -11.67 13.21
CA GLU A 187 -20.75 -11.64 12.93
C GLU A 187 -21.08 -11.56 11.43
N HIS A 188 -20.29 -10.82 10.65
CA HIS A 188 -20.47 -10.75 9.21
C HIS A 188 -20.13 -12.07 8.54
N ILE A 189 -19.01 -12.71 8.88
CA ILE A 189 -18.67 -14.01 8.28
C ILE A 189 -19.70 -15.09 8.62
N ARG A 190 -20.26 -15.10 9.84
CA ARG A 190 -21.36 -16.00 10.20
C ARG A 190 -22.61 -15.75 9.36
N THR A 191 -23.04 -14.48 9.23
CA THR A 191 -24.18 -14.11 8.38
C THR A 191 -23.97 -14.50 6.91
N LEU A 192 -22.76 -14.28 6.39
CA LEU A 192 -22.38 -14.62 5.02
C LEU A 192 -22.38 -16.14 4.81
N SER A 193 -21.83 -16.90 5.76
CA SER A 193 -21.79 -18.37 5.70
C SER A 193 -23.19 -18.96 5.78
N ALA A 194 -24.03 -18.49 6.70
CA ALA A 194 -25.43 -18.91 6.80
C ALA A 194 -26.22 -18.62 5.50
N GLY A 195 -25.91 -17.52 4.80
CA GLY A 195 -26.48 -17.19 3.50
C GLY A 195 -25.78 -17.83 2.29
N GLY A 196 -24.88 -18.80 2.50
CA GLY A 196 -24.30 -19.62 1.44
C GLY A 196 -23.09 -19.03 0.71
N VAL A 197 -22.40 -18.04 1.30
CA VAL A 197 -21.09 -17.59 0.81
C VAL A 197 -20.03 -18.59 1.23
N ARG A 198 -19.39 -19.24 0.25
CA ARG A 198 -18.64 -20.48 0.50
C ARG A 198 -17.17 -20.29 0.86
N SER A 199 -16.56 -19.20 0.44
CA SER A 199 -15.14 -18.96 0.64
C SER A 199 -14.81 -17.47 0.51
N LYS A 200 -13.57 -17.10 0.86
CA LYS A 200 -13.05 -15.76 0.59
C LYS A 200 -13.09 -15.42 -0.90
N GLU A 201 -12.84 -16.40 -1.78
CA GLU A 201 -12.90 -16.19 -3.22
C GLU A 201 -14.34 -15.92 -3.69
N ASP A 202 -15.32 -16.67 -3.20
CA ASP A 202 -16.75 -16.41 -3.48
C ASP A 202 -17.14 -15.00 -3.00
N LEU A 203 -16.78 -14.64 -1.76
CA LEU A 203 -17.05 -13.31 -1.21
C LEU A 203 -16.40 -12.20 -2.05
N ALA A 204 -15.12 -12.35 -2.42
CA ALA A 204 -14.41 -11.38 -3.23
C ALA A 204 -15.06 -11.20 -4.61
N ASN A 205 -15.52 -12.29 -5.25
CA ASN A 205 -16.24 -12.25 -6.51
C ASN A 205 -17.58 -11.51 -6.39
N ARG A 206 -18.35 -11.80 -5.34
CA ARG A 206 -19.64 -11.13 -5.08
C ARG A 206 -19.46 -9.64 -4.81
N LEU A 207 -18.53 -9.27 -3.95
CA LEU A 207 -18.19 -7.87 -3.67
C LEU A 207 -17.73 -7.14 -4.92
N TRP A 208 -16.81 -7.74 -5.68
CA TRP A 208 -16.32 -7.14 -6.93
C TRP A 208 -17.44 -6.88 -7.93
N ARG A 209 -18.31 -7.88 -8.16
CA ARG A 209 -19.49 -7.74 -9.02
C ARG A 209 -20.41 -6.63 -8.51
N ARG A 210 -20.69 -6.60 -7.20
CA ARG A 210 -21.60 -5.61 -6.62
C ARG A 210 -21.03 -4.19 -6.69
N CYS A 211 -19.75 -4.01 -6.37
CA CYS A 211 -19.07 -2.72 -6.55
C CYS A 211 -19.14 -2.23 -7.99
N ASN A 212 -18.94 -3.11 -8.98
CA ASN A 212 -19.02 -2.72 -10.39
C ASN A 212 -20.44 -2.29 -10.81
N ILE A 213 -21.48 -2.94 -10.28
CA ILE A 213 -22.87 -2.51 -10.49
C ILE A 213 -23.08 -1.10 -9.95
N LEU A 214 -22.66 -0.84 -8.70
CA LEU A 214 -22.80 0.46 -8.04
C LEU A 214 -21.98 1.55 -8.74
N PHE A 215 -20.82 1.19 -9.30
CA PHE A 215 -19.86 2.12 -9.90
C PHE A 215 -20.26 2.62 -11.30
N VAL A 216 -21.25 2.02 -11.96
CA VAL A 216 -21.74 2.48 -13.28
C VAL A 216 -22.17 3.96 -13.24
N SER A 217 -22.67 4.45 -12.11
CA SER A 217 -23.04 5.86 -11.92
C SER A 217 -21.87 6.82 -12.14
N ALA A 218 -20.63 6.36 -11.96
CA ALA A 218 -19.40 7.14 -12.13
C ALA A 218 -18.91 7.27 -13.57
N TYR A 219 -19.43 6.48 -14.52
CA TYR A 219 -18.90 6.43 -15.88
C TYR A 219 -18.88 7.80 -16.57
N ALA A 220 -19.94 8.60 -16.38
CA ALA A 220 -20.00 9.93 -16.95
C ALA A 220 -18.88 10.87 -16.43
N ALA A 221 -18.55 10.80 -15.15
CA ALA A 221 -17.46 11.58 -14.56
C ALA A 221 -16.10 11.07 -15.06
N ILE A 222 -15.90 9.75 -15.10
CA ILE A 222 -14.65 9.15 -15.59
C ILE A 222 -14.36 9.64 -17.01
N ILE A 223 -15.31 9.51 -17.94
CA ILE A 223 -15.10 9.91 -19.33
C ILE A 223 -14.76 11.41 -19.45
N ARG A 224 -15.38 12.27 -18.65
CA ARG A 224 -15.02 13.71 -18.60
C ARG A 224 -13.57 13.93 -18.17
N THR A 225 -13.08 13.17 -17.18
CA THR A 225 -11.67 13.28 -16.76
C THR A 225 -10.68 12.78 -17.81
N GLN A 226 -11.08 11.86 -18.68
CA GLN A 226 -10.21 11.31 -19.73
C GLN A 226 -10.19 12.16 -21.01
N LEU A 227 -11.22 12.98 -21.24
CA LEU A 227 -11.33 13.85 -22.41
C LEU A 227 -11.51 15.33 -22.00
N PRO A 228 -10.56 15.93 -21.27
CA PRO A 228 -10.71 17.29 -20.74
C PRO A 228 -10.86 18.34 -21.85
N ASN A 229 -10.30 18.10 -23.04
CA ASN A 229 -10.33 19.02 -24.17
C ASN A 229 -11.57 18.88 -25.07
N LEU A 230 -12.43 17.88 -24.83
CA LEU A 230 -13.63 17.60 -25.64
C LEU A 230 -14.88 17.44 -24.74
N PRO A 231 -15.27 18.47 -23.97
CA PRO A 231 -16.25 18.34 -22.90
C PRO A 231 -17.65 17.92 -23.37
N ILE A 232 -18.08 18.42 -24.53
CA ILE A 232 -19.38 18.08 -25.14
C ILE A 232 -19.40 16.59 -25.53
N LEU A 233 -18.36 16.12 -26.22
CA LEU A 233 -18.25 14.73 -26.63
C LEU A 233 -18.16 13.79 -25.41
N ALA A 234 -17.35 14.15 -24.39
CA ALA A 234 -17.26 13.41 -23.14
C ALA A 234 -18.61 13.30 -22.41
N PHE A 235 -19.42 14.37 -22.45
CA PHE A 235 -20.75 14.37 -21.86
C PHE A 235 -21.66 13.33 -22.51
N PHE A 236 -21.72 13.29 -23.84
CA PHE A 236 -22.57 12.33 -24.56
C PHE A 236 -22.08 10.89 -24.39
N ILE A 237 -20.79 10.63 -24.60
CA ILE A 237 -20.21 9.28 -24.45
C ILE A 237 -20.41 8.78 -23.02
N GLY A 238 -20.06 9.60 -22.02
CA GLY A 238 -20.15 9.23 -20.61
C GLY A 238 -21.58 8.90 -20.16
N ASN A 239 -22.57 9.70 -20.58
CA ASN A 239 -23.97 9.44 -20.26
C ASN A 239 -24.53 8.22 -21.01
N PHE A 240 -24.12 8.02 -22.25
CA PHE A 240 -24.49 6.83 -23.02
C PHE A 240 -23.97 5.55 -22.35
N LEU A 241 -22.67 5.51 -21.99
CA LEU A 241 -22.09 4.36 -21.29
C LEU A 241 -22.75 4.10 -19.94
N ARG A 242 -23.08 5.16 -19.19
CA ARG A 242 -23.85 5.04 -17.93
C ARG A 242 -25.22 4.42 -18.17
N LEU A 243 -25.96 4.90 -19.18
CA LEU A 243 -27.29 4.39 -19.53
C LEU A 243 -27.26 2.91 -19.91
N ILE A 244 -26.37 2.52 -20.84
CA ILE A 244 -26.21 1.12 -21.26
C ILE A 244 -25.78 0.24 -20.09
N GLY A 245 -24.86 0.72 -19.25
CA GLY A 245 -24.45 0.02 -18.03
C GLY A 245 -25.62 -0.22 -17.07
N SER A 246 -26.47 0.80 -16.85
CA SER A 246 -27.65 0.69 -15.99
C SER A 246 -28.69 -0.28 -16.57
N LEU A 247 -28.95 -0.23 -17.87
CA LEU A 247 -29.85 -1.17 -18.57
C LEU A 247 -29.35 -2.61 -18.45
N ALA A 248 -28.06 -2.84 -18.69
CA ALA A 248 -27.46 -4.16 -18.57
C ALA A 248 -27.50 -4.71 -17.12
N ASN A 249 -27.41 -3.84 -16.12
CA ASN A 249 -27.60 -4.21 -14.72
C ASN A 249 -29.06 -4.58 -14.42
N LEU A 250 -30.02 -3.80 -14.92
CA LEU A 250 -31.46 -4.04 -14.74
C LEU A 250 -31.88 -5.40 -15.33
N LEU A 251 -31.34 -5.76 -16.49
CA LEU A 251 -31.62 -7.01 -17.19
C LEU A 251 -30.84 -8.22 -16.64
N GLY A 252 -30.10 -8.07 -15.53
CA GLY A 252 -29.39 -9.18 -14.88
C GLY A 252 -28.11 -9.64 -15.58
N PHE A 253 -27.73 -9.04 -16.72
CA PHE A 253 -26.52 -9.38 -17.47
C PHE A 253 -25.21 -9.05 -16.73
N GLY A 254 -25.28 -8.40 -15.57
CA GLY A 254 -24.10 -8.07 -14.75
C GLY A 254 -23.25 -6.93 -15.30
N GLY A 255 -23.78 -6.18 -16.27
CA GLY A 255 -23.27 -4.89 -16.74
C GLY A 255 -22.00 -4.93 -17.60
N LEU A 256 -21.73 -3.82 -18.29
CA LEU A 256 -20.41 -3.39 -18.77
C LEU A 256 -19.38 -3.22 -17.62
N GLY A 257 -19.64 -3.77 -16.42
CA GLY A 257 -18.83 -3.62 -15.21
C GLY A 257 -17.42 -4.21 -15.33
N LYS A 258 -17.14 -5.02 -16.36
CA LYS A 258 -15.79 -5.48 -16.71
C LYS A 258 -14.96 -4.43 -17.46
N VAL A 259 -15.59 -3.42 -18.05
CA VAL A 259 -14.90 -2.42 -18.91
C VAL A 259 -14.21 -1.35 -18.06
N LEU A 260 -14.91 -0.82 -17.06
CA LEU A 260 -14.43 0.20 -16.11
C LEU A 260 -14.74 -0.22 -14.65
N PRO A 261 -14.14 -1.30 -14.13
CA PRO A 261 -14.39 -1.76 -12.78
C PRO A 261 -13.82 -0.81 -11.71
N LYS A 262 -14.45 -0.80 -10.54
CA LYS A 262 -13.95 -0.05 -9.37
C LYS A 262 -12.61 -0.60 -8.88
N PHE A 263 -12.55 -1.92 -8.72
CA PHE A 263 -11.36 -2.68 -8.35
C PHE A 263 -10.92 -3.52 -9.54
N ASN A 264 -9.61 -3.67 -9.77
CA ASN A 264 -9.09 -4.29 -10.99
C ASN A 264 -9.58 -5.74 -11.19
N SER A 265 -9.75 -6.51 -10.11
CA SER A 265 -10.33 -7.85 -10.15
C SER A 265 -10.81 -8.28 -8.75
N PRO A 266 -11.50 -9.41 -8.59
CA PRO A 266 -11.78 -9.98 -7.26
C PRO A 266 -10.51 -10.20 -6.41
N ARG A 267 -9.38 -10.52 -7.06
CA ARG A 267 -8.08 -10.73 -6.39
C ARG A 267 -7.49 -9.46 -5.77
N SER A 268 -8.06 -8.30 -6.08
CA SER A 268 -7.75 -7.03 -5.40
C SER A 268 -8.06 -7.06 -3.91
N LEU A 269 -8.88 -8.00 -3.42
CA LEU A 269 -9.39 -7.99 -2.05
C LEU A 269 -8.67 -9.02 -1.19
N TYR A 270 -7.82 -8.56 -0.27
CA TYR A 270 -7.30 -9.36 0.84
C TYR A 270 -8.36 -9.40 1.93
N ILE A 271 -9.02 -10.54 2.09
CA ILE A 271 -10.03 -10.74 3.13
C ILE A 271 -9.36 -11.37 4.35
N VAL A 272 -9.40 -10.66 5.47
CA VAL A 272 -8.80 -11.08 6.74
C VAL A 272 -9.90 -11.11 7.80
N VAL A 273 -10.20 -12.30 8.33
CA VAL A 273 -11.19 -12.43 9.39
C VAL A 273 -10.55 -12.10 10.72
N THR A 274 -11.07 -11.11 11.44
CA THR A 274 -10.47 -10.66 12.71
C THR A 274 -11.48 -9.81 13.47
N GLY A 275 -11.29 -9.62 14.76
CA GLY A 275 -12.16 -8.80 15.59
C GLY A 275 -12.90 -9.59 16.67
N GLY A 276 -13.59 -8.86 17.53
CA GLY A 276 -14.39 -9.44 18.63
C GLY A 276 -15.67 -10.08 18.11
N GLU A 277 -16.23 -10.99 18.91
CA GLU A 277 -17.43 -11.74 18.53
C GLU A 277 -18.73 -10.92 18.58
N ALA A 278 -18.70 -9.77 19.26
CA ALA A 278 -19.85 -8.88 19.34
C ALA A 278 -19.78 -7.76 18.30
N GLY A 279 -20.84 -7.65 17.51
CA GLY A 279 -21.08 -6.51 16.62
C GLY A 279 -20.73 -6.76 15.15
N LYS A 280 -21.63 -6.32 14.26
CA LYS A 280 -21.45 -6.38 12.80
C LYS A 280 -20.65 -5.16 12.32
N PHE A 281 -19.37 -5.14 12.68
CA PHE A 281 -18.47 -4.02 12.40
C PHE A 281 -17.24 -4.49 11.62
N SER A 282 -17.38 -4.63 10.30
CA SER A 282 -16.22 -4.87 9.42
C SER A 282 -15.47 -3.57 9.18
N SER A 283 -14.27 -3.65 8.59
CA SER A 283 -13.53 -2.45 8.19
C SER A 283 -12.79 -2.66 6.88
N PHE A 284 -12.61 -1.57 6.14
CA PHE A 284 -11.98 -1.61 4.82
C PHE A 284 -10.83 -0.62 4.71
N CYS A 285 -9.75 -1.03 4.05
CA CYS A 285 -8.58 -0.22 3.74
C CYS A 285 -8.27 -0.28 2.23
N PRO A 286 -8.36 0.84 1.49
CA PRO A 286 -7.89 0.87 0.11
C PRO A 286 -6.36 0.76 0.05
N GLY A 287 -5.84 -0.02 -0.89
CA GLY A 287 -4.40 -0.11 -1.09
C GLY A 287 -3.83 0.95 -2.03
N PHE A 288 -2.51 1.06 -2.03
CA PHE A 288 -1.73 1.99 -2.83
C PHE A 288 -1.48 1.47 -4.26
N GLY A 289 -2.40 1.70 -5.21
CA GLY A 289 -2.16 1.36 -6.61
C GLY A 289 -3.43 1.41 -7.46
N VAL A 290 -3.29 1.89 -8.69
CA VAL A 290 -4.40 2.01 -9.65
C VAL A 290 -3.97 1.62 -11.05
N GLY A 291 -4.90 1.17 -11.86
CA GLY A 291 -4.69 0.90 -13.28
C GLY A 291 -4.54 -0.58 -13.60
N LYS A 292 -4.07 -0.85 -14.82
CA LYS A 292 -3.98 -2.17 -15.46
C LYS A 292 -2.52 -2.58 -15.69
N PRO A 293 -2.23 -3.87 -15.92
CA PRO A 293 -0.90 -4.30 -16.35
C PRO A 293 -0.33 -3.42 -17.46
N GLY A 294 0.92 -2.98 -17.29
CA GLY A 294 1.59 -2.03 -18.20
C GLY A 294 1.50 -0.56 -17.77
N MET A 295 0.61 -0.18 -16.85
CA MET A 295 0.57 1.17 -16.29
C MET A 295 1.59 1.34 -15.15
N PRO A 296 2.28 2.50 -15.01
CA PRO A 296 3.29 2.72 -13.98
C PRO A 296 2.80 2.58 -12.53
N THR A 297 1.49 2.76 -12.32
CA THR A 297 0.80 2.68 -11.02
C THR A 297 0.22 1.31 -10.70
N TYR A 298 0.32 0.36 -11.63
CA TYR A 298 -0.24 -0.97 -11.47
C TYR A 298 0.58 -1.81 -10.48
N GLY A 299 -0.12 -2.45 -9.53
CA GLY A 299 0.49 -3.35 -8.56
C GLY A 299 1.42 -2.65 -7.57
N LEU A 300 1.26 -1.33 -7.38
CA LEU A 300 2.04 -0.57 -6.40
C LEU A 300 1.73 -0.95 -4.95
N SER A 301 0.70 -1.76 -4.69
CA SER A 301 0.32 -2.27 -3.37
C SER A 301 0.42 -3.78 -3.25
N LYS A 302 0.99 -4.46 -4.26
CA LYS A 302 1.01 -5.93 -4.33
C LYS A 302 1.55 -6.51 -3.03
N GLY A 303 0.72 -7.33 -2.37
CA GLY A 303 1.07 -7.97 -1.12
C GLY A 303 2.32 -8.83 -1.27
N VAL A 304 3.26 -8.69 -0.33
CA VAL A 304 4.45 -9.53 -0.25
C VAL A 304 4.28 -10.48 0.92
N THR A 305 4.30 -11.77 0.65
CA THR A 305 4.22 -12.83 1.67
C THR A 305 5.55 -13.53 1.82
N LYS A 306 6.00 -13.70 3.07
CA LYS A 306 7.17 -14.50 3.42
C LYS A 306 6.79 -15.52 4.50
N PRO A 307 7.27 -16.77 4.40
CA PRO A 307 7.15 -17.71 5.52
C PRO A 307 7.92 -17.16 6.73
N VAL A 308 7.45 -17.45 7.93
CA VAL A 308 8.29 -17.26 9.12
C VAL A 308 9.31 -18.39 9.14
N GLN A 309 10.59 -18.04 9.12
CA GLN A 309 11.66 -19.00 9.31
C GLN A 309 11.72 -19.43 10.77
N ASP A 310 11.86 -20.73 11.00
CA ASP A 310 12.17 -21.25 12.34
C ASP A 310 13.61 -20.88 12.72
N SER A 311 13.77 -20.39 13.96
CA SER A 311 15.04 -20.29 14.70
C SER A 311 16.13 -19.37 14.14
N LEU A 312 16.01 -18.07 14.42
CA LEU A 312 17.20 -17.37 14.92
C LEU A 312 17.21 -17.50 16.45
N THR A 313 18.30 -18.02 16.99
CA THR A 313 18.57 -17.92 18.43
C THR A 313 18.63 -16.44 18.82
N ALA A 314 18.32 -16.12 20.08
CA ALA A 314 18.49 -14.75 20.60
C ALA A 314 19.90 -14.22 20.33
N SER A 315 20.92 -15.09 20.41
CA SER A 315 22.31 -14.78 20.06
C SER A 315 22.50 -14.43 18.58
N GLN A 316 21.87 -15.16 17.65
CA GLN A 316 21.94 -14.80 16.22
C GLN A 316 21.21 -13.49 15.91
N VAL A 317 20.14 -13.17 16.65
CA VAL A 317 19.46 -11.88 16.54
C VAL A 317 20.33 -10.76 17.10
N LEU A 318 20.95 -10.96 18.26
CA LEU A 318 21.84 -9.99 18.90
C LEU A 318 23.12 -9.74 18.08
N ASN A 319 23.78 -10.79 17.59
CA ASN A 319 24.93 -10.67 16.70
C ASN A 319 24.59 -9.88 15.43
N ARG A 320 23.38 -10.05 14.88
CA ARG A 320 22.90 -9.25 13.75
C ARG A 320 22.67 -7.78 14.12
N PHE A 321 22.17 -7.49 15.32
CA PHE A 321 22.10 -6.10 15.80
C PHE A 321 23.50 -5.49 15.96
N GLU A 322 24.46 -6.24 16.50
CA GLU A 322 25.87 -5.80 16.60
C GLU A 322 26.49 -5.54 15.20
N GLU A 323 26.24 -6.42 14.22
CA GLU A 323 26.64 -6.23 12.82
C GLU A 323 26.03 -4.97 12.20
N LEU A 324 24.75 -4.67 12.51
CA LEU A 324 24.07 -3.45 12.08
C LEU A 324 24.62 -2.19 12.76
N LYS A 325 25.46 -2.32 13.81
CA LYS A 325 25.99 -1.23 14.62
C LYS A 325 24.90 -0.30 15.11
N VAL A 326 23.91 -0.85 15.84
CA VAL A 326 22.68 -0.14 16.26
C VAL A 326 22.95 1.22 16.93
N GLU A 327 24.07 1.34 17.64
CA GLU A 327 24.52 2.57 18.30
C GLU A 327 24.67 3.76 17.32
N LYS A 328 24.96 3.50 16.04
CA LYS A 328 24.96 4.55 15.00
C LYS A 328 23.57 5.14 14.73
N PHE A 329 22.51 4.42 15.08
CA PHE A 329 21.13 4.83 14.88
C PHE A 329 20.49 5.43 16.14
N ALA A 330 21.08 5.25 17.33
CA ALA A 330 20.56 5.85 18.56
C ALA A 330 20.47 7.40 18.48
N PRO A 331 21.48 8.12 17.93
CA PRO A 331 21.39 9.56 17.72
C PRO A 331 20.25 9.97 16.76
N ILE A 332 19.94 9.13 15.77
CA ILE A 332 18.85 9.37 14.81
C ILE A 332 17.50 9.24 15.50
N ILE A 333 17.33 8.22 16.36
CA ILE A 333 16.11 8.05 17.16
C ILE A 333 15.92 9.24 18.11
N ASP A 334 16.99 9.68 18.79
CA ASP A 334 16.93 10.80 19.72
C ASP A 334 16.65 12.14 19.01
N GLU A 335 17.29 12.44 17.87
CA GLU A 335 16.97 13.63 17.05
C GLU A 335 15.50 13.62 16.59
N ILE A 336 14.99 12.45 16.19
CA ILE A 336 13.63 12.28 15.69
C ILE A 336 12.56 12.49 16.78
N TYR A 337 12.79 12.01 18.01
CA TYR A 337 11.77 12.04 19.07
C TYR A 337 11.95 13.18 20.07
N LEU A 338 13.16 13.66 20.30
CA LEU A 338 13.45 14.74 21.26
C LEU A 338 13.48 16.11 20.61
N GLY A 339 13.24 16.21 19.30
CA GLY A 339 13.07 17.48 18.61
C GLY A 339 14.35 18.32 18.51
N ASN A 340 15.52 17.69 18.65
CA ASN A 340 16.79 18.33 18.31
C ASN A 340 16.87 18.45 16.79
N THR A 341 16.15 19.43 16.24
CA THR A 341 16.39 19.93 14.90
C THR A 341 17.82 20.44 14.89
N LYS A 342 18.76 19.62 14.41
CA LYS A 342 20.02 20.17 13.93
C LYS A 342 19.64 21.33 13.02
N LYS A 343 20.07 22.54 13.38
CA LYS A 343 20.06 23.71 12.50
C LYS A 343 20.56 23.20 11.16
N LYS A 344 19.71 23.19 10.11
CA LYS A 344 20.16 22.85 8.76
C LYS A 344 21.41 23.68 8.53
N GLU A 345 22.56 23.03 8.42
CA GLU A 345 23.80 23.73 8.11
C GLU A 345 23.53 24.50 6.82
N SER A 346 23.74 25.81 6.86
CA SER A 346 23.68 26.61 5.65
C SER A 346 24.81 26.12 4.77
N PHE A 347 24.50 25.29 3.78
CA PHE A 347 25.47 24.95 2.76
C PHE A 347 25.97 26.27 2.16
N PRO A 348 27.29 26.51 2.13
CA PRO A 348 27.81 27.69 1.44
C PRO A 348 27.31 27.62 0.01
N ILE A 349 26.49 28.60 -0.38
CA ILE A 349 26.02 28.72 -1.75
C ILE A 349 27.27 28.93 -2.60
N SER A 350 27.57 27.98 -3.48
CA SER A 350 28.66 28.09 -4.43
C SER A 350 28.54 29.44 -5.15
N ALA A 351 29.64 30.20 -5.23
CA ALA A 351 29.65 31.43 -6.01
C ALA A 351 29.11 31.14 -7.41
N ARG A 352 28.15 31.97 -7.87
CA ARG A 352 27.48 31.78 -9.15
C ARG A 352 28.56 31.80 -10.25
N SER A 353 28.83 30.66 -10.87
CA SER A 353 29.74 30.61 -12.03
C SER A 353 29.20 31.56 -13.10
N GLY A 354 30.10 32.30 -13.76
CA GLY A 354 29.72 33.16 -14.88
C GLY A 354 28.86 32.39 -15.90
N ILE A 355 27.77 33.01 -16.35
CA ILE A 355 26.69 32.41 -17.15
C ILE A 355 27.17 31.90 -18.53
N SER A 356 28.42 32.15 -18.94
CA SER A 356 28.89 31.91 -20.32
C SER A 356 29.62 30.59 -20.57
N ASP A 357 30.08 29.86 -19.54
CA ASP A 357 31.09 28.80 -19.74
C ASP A 357 30.66 27.39 -19.31
N MET A 358 29.34 27.14 -19.14
CA MET A 358 28.87 25.80 -18.77
C MET A 358 29.14 24.81 -19.91
N LYS A 359 29.99 23.81 -19.62
CA LYS A 359 30.43 22.76 -20.56
C LYS A 359 30.27 21.38 -19.92
N GLY A 360 30.25 20.34 -20.75
CA GLY A 360 30.10 18.96 -20.32
C GLY A 360 28.73 18.41 -20.68
N THR A 361 28.26 17.42 -19.92
CA THR A 361 27.00 16.72 -20.18
C THR A 361 26.02 16.90 -19.02
N ILE A 362 24.80 17.36 -19.32
CA ILE A 362 23.69 17.44 -18.37
C ILE A 362 22.66 16.34 -18.64
N GLY A 363 22.36 15.55 -17.62
CA GLY A 363 21.29 14.55 -17.64
C GLY A 363 19.98 15.12 -17.14
N LEU A 364 18.96 15.12 -18.00
CA LEU A 364 17.58 15.46 -17.66
C LEU A 364 16.80 14.16 -17.41
N VAL A 365 16.43 13.92 -16.15
CA VAL A 365 15.83 12.66 -15.70
C VAL A 365 14.34 12.84 -15.45
N ASP A 366 13.53 12.20 -16.30
CA ASP A 366 12.09 12.05 -16.12
C ASP A 366 11.80 10.89 -15.15
N ILE A 367 10.98 11.14 -14.14
CA ILE A 367 10.56 10.09 -13.20
C ILE A 367 9.32 9.31 -13.67
N SER A 368 8.82 9.56 -14.87
CA SER A 368 7.61 8.95 -15.45
C SER A 368 6.32 9.42 -14.78
N LYS A 369 6.28 10.66 -14.28
CA LYS A 369 5.04 11.31 -13.84
C LYS A 369 4.40 12.08 -15.00
N PRO A 370 3.06 12.22 -15.03
CA PRO A 370 2.39 13.10 -15.99
C PRO A 370 3.00 14.51 -15.94
N MET A 371 3.14 15.15 -17.11
CA MET A 371 3.65 16.52 -17.28
C MET A 371 5.13 16.77 -16.96
N GLY A 372 5.84 15.85 -16.28
CA GLY A 372 7.27 15.99 -16.02
C GLY A 372 8.11 16.16 -17.30
N SER A 373 7.71 15.47 -18.38
CA SER A 373 8.34 15.62 -19.69
C SER A 373 8.23 17.05 -20.24
N ILE A 374 7.10 17.73 -20.05
CA ILE A 374 6.87 19.10 -20.56
C ILE A 374 7.87 20.08 -19.93
N PHE A 375 8.07 19.97 -18.61
CA PHE A 375 9.07 20.78 -17.91
C PHE A 375 10.48 20.50 -18.45
N LEU A 376 10.84 19.23 -18.58
CA LEU A 376 12.17 18.84 -19.06
C LEU A 376 12.39 19.24 -20.53
N ASP A 377 11.36 19.21 -21.37
CA ASP A 377 11.44 19.65 -22.78
C ASP A 377 11.72 21.15 -22.85
N ARG A 378 11.06 21.95 -22.00
CA ARG A 378 11.33 23.38 -21.90
C ARG A 378 12.72 23.68 -21.33
N MET A 379 13.19 22.88 -20.38
CA MET A 379 14.55 23.00 -19.84
C MET A 379 15.60 22.68 -20.90
N GLN A 380 15.40 21.61 -21.67
CA GLN A 380 16.30 21.21 -22.76
C GLN A 380 16.44 22.33 -23.80
N GLU A 381 15.31 22.87 -24.30
CA GLU A 381 15.32 23.98 -25.26
C GLU A 381 16.11 25.19 -24.73
N ARG A 382 15.95 25.52 -23.44
CA ARG A 382 16.69 26.62 -22.81
C ARG A 382 18.18 26.31 -22.67
N PHE A 383 18.55 25.10 -22.29
CA PHE A 383 19.95 24.70 -22.16
C PHE A 383 20.66 24.73 -23.50
N GLU A 384 20.09 24.13 -24.54
CA GLU A 384 20.67 24.10 -25.89
C GLU A 384 20.83 25.50 -26.47
N LYS A 385 19.88 26.41 -26.18
CA LYS A 385 19.95 27.81 -26.64
C LYS A 385 20.95 28.66 -25.87
N GLN A 386 21.06 28.48 -24.55
CA GLN A 386 21.88 29.34 -23.68
C GLN A 386 23.31 28.82 -23.50
N PHE A 387 23.53 27.51 -23.65
CA PHE A 387 24.82 26.86 -23.39
C PHE A 387 25.20 25.90 -24.54
N PRO A 388 25.69 26.43 -25.68
CA PRO A 388 25.99 25.62 -26.87
C PRO A 388 27.05 24.52 -26.66
N MET A 389 27.90 24.66 -25.63
CA MET A 389 28.93 23.68 -25.26
C MET A 389 28.45 22.62 -24.27
N LEU A 390 27.17 22.65 -23.87
CA LEU A 390 26.56 21.69 -22.96
C LEU A 390 25.79 20.62 -23.75
N GLN A 391 26.18 19.36 -23.62
CA GLN A 391 25.46 18.24 -24.18
C GLN A 391 24.27 17.88 -23.27
N VAL A 392 23.05 17.89 -23.80
CA VAL A 392 21.85 17.46 -23.06
C VAL A 392 21.55 15.99 -23.35
N LYS A 393 21.38 15.18 -22.31
CA LYS A 393 20.94 13.78 -22.40
C LYS A 393 19.64 13.55 -21.63
N ARG A 394 18.76 12.72 -22.18
CA ARG A 394 17.48 12.36 -21.56
C ARG A 394 17.52 10.96 -20.96
N TYR A 395 16.96 10.84 -19.77
CA TYR A 395 16.77 9.58 -19.08
C TYR A 395 15.34 9.51 -18.56
N CYS A 396 14.80 8.29 -18.45
CA CYS A 396 13.50 8.07 -17.85
C CYS A 396 13.57 6.87 -16.91
N LYS A 397 12.94 7.00 -15.74
CA LYS A 397 12.71 5.86 -14.85
C LYS A 397 11.65 4.93 -15.47
N GLU A 398 11.48 3.75 -14.89
CA GLU A 398 10.38 2.85 -15.26
C GLU A 398 9.08 3.21 -14.55
N THR A 399 9.18 3.76 -13.34
CA THR A 399 8.06 4.23 -12.52
C THR A 399 8.53 5.33 -11.59
N PHE A 400 7.64 6.27 -11.28
CA PHE A 400 7.90 7.36 -10.34
C PHE A 400 8.02 6.90 -8.88
N SER A 401 7.41 5.76 -8.56
CA SER A 401 7.19 5.27 -7.18
C SER A 401 8.34 4.45 -6.59
N ARG A 402 9.34 4.08 -7.39
CA ARG A 402 10.48 3.25 -6.95
C ARG A 402 11.80 3.97 -7.18
N PRO A 403 12.86 3.66 -6.43
CA PRO A 403 14.21 4.14 -6.78
C PRO A 403 14.59 3.77 -8.22
N ALA A 404 15.44 4.58 -8.84
CA ALA A 404 15.99 4.24 -10.15
C ALA A 404 16.78 2.94 -10.07
N LYS A 405 16.69 2.08 -11.10
CA LYS A 405 17.52 0.87 -11.18
C LYS A 405 18.98 1.27 -11.12
N LYS A 406 19.81 0.47 -10.42
CA LYS A 406 21.25 0.71 -10.32
C LYS A 406 21.91 0.88 -11.70
N SER A 407 21.53 0.10 -12.70
CA SER A 407 22.01 0.27 -14.08
C SER A 407 21.72 1.64 -14.69
N LEU A 408 20.57 2.24 -14.39
CA LEU A 408 20.23 3.59 -14.84
C LEU A 408 21.06 4.64 -14.08
N VAL A 409 21.24 4.45 -12.77
CA VAL A 409 22.07 5.34 -11.94
C VAL A 409 23.52 5.30 -12.40
N ASP A 410 24.09 4.11 -12.60
CA ASP A 410 25.46 3.91 -13.07
C ASP A 410 25.65 4.54 -14.45
N LYS A 411 24.68 4.37 -15.36
CA LYS A 411 24.69 5.01 -16.68
C LYS A 411 24.72 6.55 -16.57
N ILE A 412 23.79 7.15 -15.82
CA ILE A 412 23.74 8.60 -15.63
C ILE A 412 25.06 9.11 -15.02
N THR A 413 25.57 8.41 -14.01
CA THR A 413 26.82 8.78 -13.32
C THR A 413 28.02 8.71 -14.24
N SER A 414 28.07 7.74 -15.16
CA SER A 414 29.16 7.61 -16.13
C SER A 414 29.09 8.62 -17.29
N GLU A 415 27.90 9.14 -17.58
CA GLU A 415 27.65 9.93 -18.78
C GLU A 415 27.43 11.42 -18.52
N CYS A 416 27.19 11.84 -17.28
CA CYS A 416 26.74 13.19 -16.97
C CYS A 416 27.58 13.85 -15.88
N ASP A 417 28.00 15.09 -16.15
CA ASP A 417 28.64 15.98 -15.19
C ASP A 417 27.61 16.64 -14.26
N TYR A 418 26.39 16.84 -14.76
CA TYR A 418 25.28 17.48 -14.05
C TYR A 418 24.00 16.66 -14.22
N VAL A 419 23.11 16.70 -13.22
CA VAL A 419 21.81 16.02 -13.30
C VAL A 419 20.70 16.94 -12.81
N ILE A 420 19.64 17.07 -13.60
CA ILE A 420 18.36 17.65 -13.19
C ILE A 420 17.32 16.56 -13.26
N GLN A 421 16.67 16.31 -12.13
CA GLN A 421 15.57 15.36 -12.03
C GLN A 421 14.27 16.11 -11.80
N ALA A 422 13.28 15.92 -12.67
CA ALA A 422 11.94 16.46 -12.47
C ALA A 422 11.22 15.64 -11.39
N LEU A 423 11.19 16.13 -10.15
CA LEU A 423 10.74 15.34 -8.99
C LEU A 423 9.23 15.36 -8.70
N ALA A 424 8.45 16.25 -9.32
CA ALA A 424 6.99 16.26 -9.19
C ALA A 424 6.35 17.20 -10.22
N ASP A 425 5.02 17.22 -10.18
CA ASP A 425 4.05 18.03 -10.92
C ASP A 425 4.42 19.52 -11.02
#